data_AF-A0A2T0SB90-F1
#
_entry.id   AF-A0A2T0SB90-F1
#
_cell.length_a   1.000
_cell.length_b   1.000
_cell.length_c   1.000
_cell.angle_alpha   90.00
_cell.angle_beta   90.00
_cell.angle_gamma   90.00
#
_symmetry.space_group_name_H-M   'P 1'
#
loop_
_entity.id
_entity.type
_entity.pdbx_description
1 polymer ?
#
loop_
_entity_poly.entity_id
_entity_poly.type
_entity_poly.pdbx_seq_one_letter_code
_entity_poly.pdbx_strand_id
1 'polypeptide(L)'
;MIDTGGGLRDSRYAVGAVPGVPPRLGPHRRPSAEAMAIVGQTASVVADRPVALAEAFYRHLFVLAPGVRDMFPEDMTAQNERLCRALLWSIQSLASPDQYAAGMERRLRVLGSDHAKRFGVEPEHYPYVGHALVRAVRDVTGDWTVATSSAWIWVYDWMSAHMLGEAD
;
A
#
# COMPACT_ATOMS: atom_id res chain seq x y z
N MET A 1 45.70 -32.97 20.21
CA MET A 1 45.43 -34.05 19.23
C MET A 1 44.37 -34.95 19.86
N ILE A 2 43.40 -35.41 19.06
CA ILE A 2 42.17 -36.15 19.40
C ILE A 2 41.02 -35.20 19.80
N ASP A 3 39.80 -35.25 19.27
CA ASP A 3 39.23 -35.81 18.04
C ASP A 3 37.83 -35.17 17.88
N THR A 4 37.43 -35.05 16.64
CA THR A 4 36.22 -34.51 16.03
C THR A 4 35.04 -35.48 16.13
N GLY A 5 33.92 -35.01 16.65
CA GLY A 5 32.60 -35.64 16.48
C GLY A 5 31.53 -34.62 16.87
N GLY A 6 30.66 -34.12 16.00
CA GLY A 6 29.91 -34.87 15.00
C GLY A 6 28.44 -34.85 15.44
N GLY A 7 27.77 -33.72 15.25
CA GLY A 7 26.36 -33.53 15.61
C GLY A 7 25.65 -32.79 14.48
N LEU A 8 25.26 -33.54 13.45
CA LEU A 8 24.43 -33.09 12.35
C LEU A 8 23.14 -32.46 12.91
N ARG A 9 22.91 -31.17 12.65
CA ARG A 9 21.57 -30.59 12.67
C ARG A 9 21.07 -30.56 11.24
N ASP A 10 20.02 -31.34 11.03
CA ASP A 10 19.24 -31.51 9.81
C ASP A 10 18.78 -30.13 9.31
N SER A 11 19.44 -29.61 8.27
CA SER A 11 19.01 -28.43 7.53
C SER A 11 18.17 -28.91 6.35
N ARG A 12 16.90 -29.24 6.62
CA ARG A 12 15.92 -29.64 5.59
C ARG A 12 14.63 -28.83 5.66
N TYR A 13 14.77 -27.53 5.85
CA TYR A 13 13.74 -26.55 5.47
C TYR A 13 14.40 -25.29 4.92
N ALA A 14 15.23 -25.44 3.89
CA ALA A 14 15.45 -24.34 2.95
C ALA A 14 14.21 -24.28 2.05
N VAL A 15 13.24 -23.45 2.44
CA VAL A 15 12.13 -23.08 1.54
C VAL A 15 12.77 -22.42 0.33
N GLY A 16 12.78 -23.15 -0.79
CA GLY A 16 13.26 -22.63 -2.07
C GLY A 16 12.50 -21.36 -2.43
N ALA A 17 13.23 -20.33 -2.83
CA ALA A 17 12.65 -19.10 -3.33
C ALA A 17 11.73 -19.43 -4.52
N VAL A 18 10.46 -19.06 -4.40
CA VAL A 18 9.51 -19.09 -5.53
C VAL A 18 9.98 -18.01 -6.52
N PRO A 19 10.32 -18.34 -7.77
CA PRO A 19 10.72 -17.34 -8.76
C PRO A 19 9.54 -16.38 -9.01
N GLY A 20 9.76 -15.07 -8.84
CA GLY A 20 8.77 -14.03 -9.13
C GLY A 20 7.94 -13.53 -7.94
N VAL A 21 8.16 -14.05 -6.73
CA VAL A 21 7.63 -13.41 -5.50
C VAL A 21 8.77 -12.61 -4.88
N PRO A 22 8.70 -11.26 -4.83
CA PRO A 22 9.73 -10.50 -4.14
C PRO A 22 9.78 -10.97 -2.67
N PRO A 23 10.98 -11.11 -2.08
CA PRO A 23 11.10 -11.49 -0.67
C PRO A 23 10.27 -10.54 0.20
N ARG A 24 9.83 -10.98 1.38
CA ARG A 24 9.32 -10.03 2.39
C ARG A 24 10.50 -9.12 2.76
N LEU A 25 10.56 -7.96 2.13
CA LEU A 25 11.60 -6.97 2.34
C LEU A 25 11.46 -6.45 3.78
N GLY A 26 12.58 -6.14 4.42
CA GLY A 26 12.62 -5.61 5.79
C GLY A 26 11.67 -4.40 5.98
N PRO A 27 11.37 -4.03 7.23
CA PRO A 27 10.35 -3.04 7.53
C PRO A 27 10.54 -1.77 6.70
N HIS A 28 9.48 -1.40 5.98
CA HIS A 28 9.28 -0.10 5.32
C HIS A 28 10.34 0.31 4.28
N ARG A 29 11.00 -0.65 3.61
CA ARG A 29 11.84 -0.35 2.44
C ARG A 29 10.99 0.27 1.32
N ARG A 30 11.47 1.37 0.74
CA ARG A 30 10.86 2.02 -0.42
C ARG A 30 10.56 1.00 -1.55
N PRO A 31 9.38 1.07 -2.19
CA PRO A 31 9.06 0.25 -3.35
C PRO A 31 10.15 0.29 -4.42
N SER A 32 10.46 -0.86 -5.02
CA SER A 32 11.46 -0.94 -6.09
C SER A 32 11.01 -0.18 -7.34
N ALA A 33 11.96 0.18 -8.22
CA ALA A 33 11.64 0.77 -9.51
C ALA A 33 10.71 -0.12 -10.36
N GLU A 34 10.88 -1.44 -10.27
CA GLU A 34 10.00 -2.42 -10.93
C GLU A 34 8.58 -2.39 -10.37
N ALA A 35 8.42 -2.41 -9.04
CA ALA A 35 7.11 -2.28 -8.41
C ALA A 35 6.44 -0.95 -8.77
N MET A 36 7.21 0.15 -8.77
CA MET A 36 6.71 1.47 -9.17
C MET A 36 6.33 1.53 -10.65
N ALA A 37 7.01 0.80 -11.55
CA ALA A 37 6.63 0.72 -12.95
C ALA A 37 5.28 0.00 -13.13
N ILE A 38 5.08 -1.11 -12.42
CA ILE A 38 3.81 -1.87 -12.42
C ILE A 38 2.67 -1.00 -11.86
N VAL A 39 2.90 -0.35 -10.72
CA VAL A 39 1.93 0.59 -10.14
C VAL A 39 1.69 1.76 -11.08
N GLY A 40 2.71 2.33 -11.72
CA GLY A 40 2.56 3.43 -12.68
C GLY A 40 1.69 3.08 -13.88
N GLN A 41 1.88 1.90 -14.47
CA GLN A 41 1.09 1.43 -15.62
C GLN A 41 -0.40 1.28 -15.26
N THR A 42 -0.69 0.70 -14.09
CA THR A 42 -2.06 0.51 -13.61
C THR A 42 -2.67 1.81 -13.07
N ALA A 43 -1.86 2.68 -12.47
CA ALA A 43 -2.22 4.03 -12.03
C ALA A 43 -2.68 4.90 -13.20
N SER A 44 -2.08 4.76 -14.38
CA SER A 44 -2.52 5.48 -15.58
C SER A 44 -3.94 5.11 -15.99
N VAL A 45 -4.30 3.82 -15.90
CA VAL A 45 -5.67 3.35 -16.25
C VAL A 45 -6.70 3.89 -15.26
N VAL A 46 -6.37 3.91 -13.97
CA VAL A 46 -7.30 4.46 -12.96
C VAL A 46 -7.35 5.99 -12.99
N ALA A 47 -6.31 6.68 -13.48
CA ALA A 47 -6.32 8.13 -13.67
C ALA A 47 -7.33 8.58 -14.72
N ASP A 48 -7.62 7.74 -15.71
CA ASP A 48 -8.69 7.98 -16.70
C ASP A 48 -10.09 7.70 -16.13
N ARG A 49 -10.19 7.06 -14.96
CA ARG A 49 -11.44 6.64 -14.31
C ARG A 49 -11.47 6.95 -12.81
N PRO A 50 -11.17 8.20 -12.39
CA PRO A 50 -10.95 8.52 -10.98
C PRO A 50 -12.22 8.36 -10.14
N VAL A 51 -13.40 8.69 -10.69
CA VAL A 51 -14.68 8.51 -9.99
C VAL A 51 -14.94 7.02 -9.73
N ALA A 52 -14.76 6.17 -10.74
CA ALA A 52 -14.97 4.73 -10.62
C ALA A 52 -14.02 4.09 -9.58
N LEU A 53 -12.76 4.57 -9.51
CA LEU A 53 -11.81 4.11 -8.49
C LEU A 53 -12.29 4.46 -7.09
N ALA A 54 -12.68 5.72 -6.84
CA ALA A 54 -13.11 6.14 -5.52
C ALA A 54 -14.40 5.45 -5.06
N GLU A 55 -15.38 5.33 -5.95
CA GLU A 55 -16.62 4.61 -5.66
C GLU A 55 -16.36 3.14 -5.34
N ALA A 56 -15.52 2.47 -6.13
CA ALA A 56 -15.14 1.08 -5.86
C ALA A 56 -14.40 0.97 -4.51
N PHE A 57 -13.48 1.88 -4.21
CA PHE A 57 -12.76 1.92 -2.95
C PHE A 57 -13.71 2.03 -1.76
N TYR A 58 -14.60 3.03 -1.74
CA TYR A 58 -15.50 3.23 -0.60
C TYR A 58 -16.53 2.11 -0.48
N ARG A 59 -17.01 1.56 -1.60
CA ARG A 59 -17.86 0.36 -1.59
C ARG A 59 -17.16 -0.82 -0.90
N HIS A 60 -15.90 -1.09 -1.26
CA HIS A 60 -15.14 -2.18 -0.61
C HIS A 60 -14.82 -1.88 0.85
N LEU A 61 -14.43 -0.63 1.17
CA LEU A 61 -14.10 -0.23 2.53
C LEU A 61 -15.29 -0.40 3.48
N PHE A 62 -16.48 0.06 3.08
CA PHE A 62 -17.67 -0.01 3.93
C PHE A 62 -18.23 -1.43 4.05
N VAL A 63 -17.94 -2.32 3.09
CA VAL A 63 -18.22 -3.76 3.25
C VAL A 63 -17.25 -4.41 4.23
N LEU A 64 -15.97 -4.06 4.16
CA LEU A 64 -14.92 -4.65 4.99
C LEU A 64 -14.96 -4.15 6.44
N ALA A 65 -15.29 -2.88 6.65
CA ALA A 65 -15.35 -2.24 7.95
C ALA A 65 -16.59 -1.31 8.03
N PRO A 66 -17.80 -1.85 8.24
CA PRO A 66 -19.03 -1.05 8.23
C PRO A 66 -19.03 0.12 9.22
N GLY A 67 -18.38 -0.05 10.38
CA GLY A 67 -18.30 0.97 11.43
C GLY A 67 -17.55 2.24 11.02
N VAL A 68 -16.73 2.21 9.97
CA VAL A 68 -16.02 3.41 9.50
C VAL A 68 -16.91 4.32 8.65
N ARG A 69 -18.10 3.87 8.22
CA ARG A 69 -18.99 4.67 7.36
C ARG A 69 -19.39 5.98 8.02
N ASP A 70 -19.61 5.97 9.33
CA ASP A 70 -20.05 7.13 10.11
C ASP A 70 -18.95 8.21 10.24
N MET A 71 -17.71 7.88 9.88
CA MET A 71 -16.59 8.82 9.82
C MET A 71 -16.60 9.69 8.55
N PHE A 72 -17.49 9.39 7.59
CA PHE A 72 -17.56 10.06 6.29
C PHE A 72 -18.91 10.77 6.10
N PRO A 73 -18.94 11.87 5.31
CA PRO A 73 -20.19 12.56 5.00
C PRO A 73 -21.19 11.66 4.24
N GLU A 74 -22.46 12.08 4.19
CA GLU A 74 -23.46 11.43 3.34
C GLU A 74 -23.10 11.58 1.85
N ASP A 75 -22.81 12.81 1.43
CA ASP A 75 -22.30 13.12 0.09
C ASP A 75 -20.79 12.85 0.00
N MET A 76 -20.45 11.81 -0.76
CA MET A 76 -19.07 11.36 -0.95
C MET A 76 -18.34 12.07 -2.10
N THR A 77 -18.99 12.97 -2.85
CA THR A 77 -18.42 13.56 -4.07
C THR A 77 -17.07 14.23 -3.82
N ALA A 78 -17.01 15.17 -2.87
CA ALA A 78 -15.76 15.86 -2.53
C ALA A 78 -14.71 14.91 -1.95
N GLN A 79 -15.14 13.88 -1.21
CA GLN A 79 -14.24 12.91 -0.60
C GLN A 79 -13.61 11.98 -1.65
N ASN A 80 -14.38 11.56 -2.64
CA ASN A 80 -13.92 10.76 -3.78
C ASN A 80 -12.83 11.50 -4.56
N GLU A 81 -13.03 12.79 -4.84
CA GLU A 81 -12.01 13.59 -5.52
C GLU A 81 -10.73 13.74 -4.68
N ARG A 82 -10.86 13.97 -3.37
CA ARG A 82 -9.71 14.10 -2.47
C ARG A 82 -8.88 12.83 -2.43
N LEU A 83 -9.53 11.67 -2.35
CA LEU A 83 -8.87 10.37 -2.41
C LEU A 83 -8.07 10.21 -3.70
N CYS A 84 -8.70 10.42 -4.86
CA CYS A 84 -8.04 10.22 -6.15
C CYS A 84 -6.87 11.17 -6.37
N ARG A 85 -7.05 12.46 -6.02
CA ARG A 85 -5.94 13.42 -6.08
C ARG A 85 -4.78 13.01 -5.18
N ALA A 86 -5.05 12.62 -3.94
CA ALA A 86 -4.02 12.20 -3.00
C ALA A 86 -3.28 10.95 -3.48
N LEU A 87 -4.01 9.93 -3.96
CA LEU A 87 -3.42 8.69 -4.44
C LEU A 87 -2.53 8.89 -5.67
N LEU A 88 -3.03 9.57 -6.70
CA LEU A 88 -2.29 9.80 -7.94
C LEU A 88 -1.04 10.66 -7.69
N TRP A 89 -1.19 11.71 -6.88
CA TRP A 89 -0.07 12.53 -6.45
C TRP A 89 0.96 11.69 -5.67
N SER A 90 0.51 10.76 -4.83
CA SER A 90 1.39 9.89 -4.06
C SER A 90 2.23 8.97 -4.94
N ILE A 91 1.58 8.33 -5.92
CA ILE A 91 2.24 7.44 -6.88
C ILE A 91 3.26 8.21 -7.74
N GLN A 92 2.88 9.39 -8.25
CA GLN A 92 3.78 10.25 -9.03
C GLN A 92 5.00 10.71 -8.21
N SER A 93 4.78 11.07 -6.94
CA SER A 93 5.86 11.48 -6.04
C SER A 93 6.80 10.33 -5.72
N LEU A 94 6.27 9.12 -5.51
CA LEU A 94 7.07 7.91 -5.27
C LEU A 94 7.89 7.47 -6.48
N ALA A 95 7.41 7.74 -7.69
CA ALA A 95 8.14 7.48 -8.93
C ALA A 95 9.23 8.52 -9.25
N SER A 96 9.28 9.64 -8.51
CA SER A 96 10.23 10.73 -8.73
C SER A 96 11.59 10.47 -8.06
N PRO A 97 12.68 11.13 -8.51
CA PRO A 97 14.03 10.98 -7.94
C PRO A 97 14.07 11.22 -6.42
N ASP A 98 15.04 10.59 -5.76
CA ASP A 98 15.14 10.47 -4.29
C ASP A 98 15.04 11.79 -3.51
N GLN A 99 15.46 12.91 -4.10
CA GLN A 99 15.31 14.25 -3.48
C GLN A 99 13.85 14.63 -3.18
N TYR A 100 12.87 14.05 -3.89
CA TYR A 100 11.43 14.25 -3.63
C TYR A 100 10.86 13.27 -2.60
N ALA A 101 11.56 12.17 -2.31
CA ALA A 101 11.13 11.14 -1.38
C ALA A 101 11.08 11.66 0.07
N ALA A 102 12.12 12.40 0.52
CA ALA A 102 12.12 13.01 1.86
C ALA A 102 10.95 14.01 2.06
N GLY A 103 10.53 14.70 0.99
CA GLY A 103 9.36 15.57 1.01
C GLY A 103 8.04 14.78 1.08
N MET A 104 7.98 13.61 0.46
CA MET A 104 6.84 12.70 0.55
C MET A 104 6.69 12.13 1.95
N GLU A 105 7.74 11.55 2.52
CA GLU A 105 7.70 10.93 3.84
C GLU A 105 7.23 11.91 4.92
N ARG A 106 7.73 13.14 4.87
CA ARG A 106 7.27 14.22 5.76
C ARG A 106 5.78 14.52 5.58
N ARG A 107 5.28 14.53 4.34
CA ARG A 107 3.86 14.74 4.06
C ARG A 107 3.01 13.59 4.56
N LEU A 108 3.45 12.34 4.40
CA LEU A 108 2.75 11.17 4.94
C LEU A 108 2.66 11.20 6.46
N ARG A 109 3.72 11.61 7.17
CA ARG A 109 3.68 11.80 8.63
C ARG A 109 2.67 12.87 9.05
N VAL A 110 2.63 14.01 8.35
CA VAL A 110 1.63 15.06 8.62
C VAL A 110 0.23 14.55 8.35
N LEU A 111 0.03 13.86 7.22
CA LEU A 111 -1.25 13.29 6.83
C LEU A 111 -1.74 12.24 7.85
N GLY A 112 -0.85 11.36 8.32
CA GLY A 112 -1.13 10.36 9.35
C GLY A 112 -1.51 11.00 10.69
N SER A 113 -0.80 12.06 11.10
CA SER A 113 -1.19 12.84 12.29
C SER A 113 -2.59 13.45 12.16
N ASP A 114 -2.95 13.98 10.98
CA ASP A 114 -4.30 14.50 10.75
C ASP A 114 -5.35 13.38 10.75
N HIS A 115 -5.03 12.20 10.17
CA HIS A 115 -5.89 11.01 10.19
C HIS A 115 -6.20 10.56 11.62
N ALA A 116 -5.18 10.44 12.47
CA ALA A 116 -5.38 10.06 13.87
C ALA A 116 -6.12 11.15 14.65
N LYS A 117 -5.64 12.40 14.62
CA LYS A 117 -6.10 13.46 15.54
C LYS A 117 -7.44 14.10 15.16
N ARG A 118 -7.72 14.23 13.86
CA ARG A 118 -8.93 14.92 13.38
C ARG A 118 -10.05 13.96 13.05
N PHE A 119 -9.70 12.79 12.52
CA PHE A 119 -10.67 11.86 11.96
C PHE A 119 -10.82 10.59 12.80
N GLY A 120 -10.03 10.42 13.87
CA GLY A 120 -10.12 9.23 14.73
C GLY A 120 -9.68 7.94 14.04
N VAL A 121 -8.83 8.04 13.01
CA VAL A 121 -8.32 6.86 12.31
C VAL A 121 -7.28 6.17 13.18
N GLU A 122 -7.66 5.01 13.69
CA GLU A 122 -6.81 4.08 14.44
C GLU A 122 -5.99 3.15 13.53
N PRO A 123 -4.86 2.58 14.02
CA PRO A 123 -4.03 1.62 13.27
C PRO A 123 -4.81 0.43 12.70
N GLU A 124 -5.84 -0.03 13.42
CA GLU A 124 -6.70 -1.15 13.02
C GLU A 124 -7.49 -0.90 11.73
N HIS A 125 -7.68 0.37 11.33
CA HIS A 125 -8.36 0.71 10.08
C HIS A 125 -7.48 0.49 8.83
N TYR A 126 -6.15 0.61 8.95
CA TYR A 126 -5.25 0.61 7.79
C TYR A 126 -5.30 -0.70 6.99
N PRO A 127 -5.29 -1.91 7.60
CA PRO A 127 -5.47 -3.14 6.84
C PRO A 127 -6.70 -3.12 5.94
N TYR A 128 -7.86 -2.67 6.44
CA TYR A 128 -9.09 -2.59 5.64
C TYR A 128 -8.95 -1.62 4.46
N VAL A 129 -8.29 -0.48 4.66
CA VAL A 129 -8.00 0.50 3.60
C VAL A 129 -7.12 -0.12 2.51
N GLY A 130 -6.05 -0.83 2.88
CA GLY A 130 -5.17 -1.51 1.93
C GLY A 130 -5.93 -2.56 1.11
N HIS A 131 -6.73 -3.40 1.78
CA HIS A 131 -7.58 -4.39 1.10
C HIS A 131 -8.61 -3.75 0.15
N ALA A 132 -9.25 -2.66 0.57
CA ALA A 132 -10.22 -1.94 -0.24
C ALA A 132 -9.58 -1.30 -1.48
N LEU A 133 -8.40 -0.68 -1.33
CA LEU A 133 -7.66 -0.07 -2.42
C LEU A 133 -7.25 -1.09 -3.48
N VAL A 134 -6.66 -2.21 -3.06
CA VAL A 134 -6.21 -3.28 -3.97
C VAL A 134 -7.38 -3.86 -4.75
N ARG A 135 -8.54 -4.07 -4.11
CA ARG A 135 -9.76 -4.53 -4.80
C ARG A 135 -10.31 -3.48 -5.77
N ALA A 136 -10.31 -2.20 -5.38
CA ALA A 136 -10.80 -1.12 -6.24
C ALA A 136 -9.96 -0.95 -7.51
N VAL A 137 -8.63 -1.00 -7.41
CA VAL A 137 -7.77 -0.94 -8.59
C VAL A 137 -8.04 -2.13 -9.50
N ARG A 138 -8.12 -3.34 -8.93
CA ARG A 138 -8.46 -4.56 -9.68
C ARG A 138 -9.76 -4.43 -10.47
N ASP A 139 -10.83 -3.94 -9.82
CA ASP A 139 -12.14 -3.76 -10.45
C ASP A 139 -12.07 -2.80 -11.64
N VAL A 140 -11.24 -1.74 -11.53
CA VAL A 140 -11.14 -0.69 -12.56
C VAL A 140 -10.23 -1.11 -13.72
N THR A 141 -9.13 -1.80 -13.45
CA THR A 141 -8.14 -2.15 -14.50
C THR A 141 -8.46 -3.44 -15.24
N GLY A 142 -9.15 -4.40 -14.61
CA GLY A 142 -9.54 -5.68 -15.20
C GLY A 142 -8.38 -6.66 -15.43
N ASP A 143 -7.23 -6.19 -15.90
CA ASP A 143 -5.98 -6.97 -15.96
C ASP A 143 -5.28 -6.93 -14.61
N TRP A 144 -5.23 -8.09 -13.94
CA TRP A 144 -4.77 -8.22 -12.56
C TRP A 144 -3.93 -9.48 -12.35
N THR A 145 -2.64 -9.28 -12.12
CA THR A 145 -1.68 -10.36 -11.88
C THR A 145 -1.25 -10.41 -10.42
N VAL A 146 -0.58 -11.50 -10.02
CA VAL A 146 0.07 -11.61 -8.71
C VAL A 146 1.09 -10.48 -8.52
N ALA A 147 1.87 -10.16 -9.57
CA ALA A 147 2.86 -9.09 -9.53
C ALA A 147 2.19 -7.71 -9.32
N THR A 148 1.08 -7.43 -10.00
CA THR A 148 0.29 -6.21 -9.81
C THR A 148 -0.19 -6.11 -8.36
N SER A 149 -0.75 -7.20 -7.82
CA SER A 149 -1.20 -7.23 -6.44
C SER A 149 -0.07 -6.97 -5.44
N SER A 150 1.06 -7.65 -5.60
CA SER A 150 2.22 -7.48 -4.72
C SER A 150 2.79 -6.07 -4.78
N ALA A 151 2.85 -5.46 -5.97
CA ALA A 151 3.32 -4.09 -6.14
C ALA A 151 2.42 -3.07 -5.42
N TRP A 152 1.09 -3.18 -5.58
CA TRP A 152 0.14 -2.29 -4.90
C TRP A 152 0.13 -2.46 -3.38
N ILE A 153 0.21 -3.71 -2.90
CA ILE A 153 0.33 -3.98 -1.45
C ILE A 153 1.60 -3.33 -0.90
N TRP A 154 2.74 -3.50 -1.57
CA TRP A 154 3.99 -2.92 -1.11
C TRP A 154 3.96 -1.39 -1.11
N VAL A 155 3.43 -0.75 -2.16
CA VAL A 155 3.26 0.71 -2.18
C VAL A 155 2.35 1.18 -1.04
N TYR A 156 1.23 0.49 -0.80
CA TYR A 156 0.33 0.80 0.29
C TYR A 156 0.99 0.66 1.66
N ASP A 157 1.63 -0.47 1.93
CA ASP A 157 2.31 -0.78 3.20
C ASP A 157 3.42 0.22 3.51
N TRP A 158 4.14 0.66 2.47
CA TRP A 158 5.14 1.71 2.63
C TRP A 158 4.50 3.04 3.03
N MET A 159 3.39 3.44 2.40
CA MET A 159 2.70 4.69 2.74
C MET A 159 2.07 4.65 4.13
N SER A 160 1.39 3.56 4.48
CA SER A 160 0.70 3.40 5.77
C SER A 160 1.69 3.41 6.93
N ALA A 161 2.84 2.77 6.80
CA ALA A 161 3.89 2.81 7.81
C ALA A 161 4.39 4.23 8.12
N HIS A 162 4.56 5.07 7.09
CA HIS A 162 4.93 6.47 7.28
C HIS A 162 3.81 7.28 7.94
N MET A 163 2.55 6.97 7.66
CA MET A 163 1.40 7.60 8.32
C MET A 163 1.29 7.17 9.79
N LEU A 164 1.61 5.91 10.10
CA LEU A 164 1.63 5.36 11.46
C LEU A 164 2.87 5.79 12.26
N GLY A 165 3.91 6.31 11.59
CA GLY A 165 5.18 6.65 12.23
C GLY A 165 6.06 5.44 12.55
N GLU A 166 5.82 4.32 11.88
CA GLU A 166 6.58 3.06 12.01
C GLU A 166 7.81 3.02 11.11
N ALA A 167 7.89 3.93 10.13
CA ALA A 167 9.03 4.08 9.24
C ALA A 167 10.13 4.95 9.88
N ASP A 168 11.36 4.42 9.92
CA ASP A 168 12.58 5.06 10.42
C ASP A 168 13.02 6.32 9.64
#